data_AF-A0A2G2F2Y3-F1
#
_entry.id   AF-A0A2G2F2Y3-F1
#
_cell.length_a   1.000
_cell.length_b   1.000
_cell.length_c   1.000
_cell.angle_alpha   90.00
_cell.angle_beta   90.00
_cell.angle_gamma   90.00
#
_symmetry.space_group_name_H-M   'P 1'
#
loop_
_entity.id
_entity.type
_entity.pdbx_description
1 polymer ?
#
loop_
_entity_poly.entity_id
_entity_poly.type
_entity_poly.pdbx_seq_one_letter_code
_entity_poly.pdbx_strand_id
1 'polypeptide(L)'
;MRWLKKGTLFFLSILFFLSCKQNQDSQNSKPFDIVQNIDSVFSLAHEWSEETPPIPNQLLDSLAIHLDSIKIHRLKNSPEPNTITFSADSKSQFNVFEKTPTLKGLNKVSYDSYTVWRSVIQNKEILEFSLQPHPTLFWTFTIRKRSQE
;
A
#
# COMPACT_ATOMS: atom_id res chain seq x y z
N MET A 1 46.16 49.40 -39.12
CA MET A 1 46.01 48.55 -37.91
C MET A 1 44.54 48.23 -37.72
N ARG A 2 44.16 46.94 -37.86
CA ARG A 2 42.97 46.27 -37.30
C ARG A 2 41.62 46.91 -37.71
N TRP A 3 40.58 46.15 -38.06
CA TRP A 3 39.80 45.40 -37.10
C TRP A 3 39.28 44.12 -37.74
N LEU A 4 39.60 43.03 -37.03
CA LEU A 4 39.08 41.68 -37.16
C LEU A 4 37.59 41.63 -36.76
N LYS A 5 36.96 40.52 -37.16
CA LYS A 5 35.75 39.89 -36.58
C LYS A 5 34.40 40.33 -37.16
N LYS A 6 34.01 39.66 -38.25
CA LYS A 6 32.65 39.11 -38.39
C LYS A 6 32.86 37.59 -38.44
N GLY A 7 32.70 36.88 -37.34
CA GLY A 7 31.38 36.62 -36.75
C GLY A 7 30.99 35.21 -37.18
N THR A 8 31.78 34.23 -36.74
CA THR A 8 31.45 32.80 -36.74
C THR A 8 30.17 32.59 -35.94
N LEU A 9 29.11 32.09 -36.57
CA LEU A 9 28.04 31.33 -35.93
C LEU A 9 27.06 30.85 -36.99
N PHE A 10 27.29 29.64 -37.51
CA PHE A 10 26.21 28.81 -38.02
C PHE A 10 26.47 27.40 -37.49
N PHE A 11 26.23 27.24 -36.19
CA PHE A 11 26.26 25.95 -35.52
C PHE A 11 24.98 25.18 -35.89
N LEU A 12 25.21 24.05 -36.56
CA LEU A 12 24.77 22.74 -36.07
C LEU A 12 23.25 22.49 -35.97
N SER A 13 22.55 22.46 -37.10
CA SER A 13 21.15 22.01 -37.20
C SER A 13 20.96 20.60 -37.77
N ILE A 14 21.98 19.73 -37.78
CA ILE A 14 21.90 18.38 -38.39
C ILE A 14 22.25 17.25 -37.40
N LEU A 15 21.86 17.39 -36.13
CA LEU A 15 21.95 16.28 -35.15
C LEU A 15 20.59 15.84 -34.57
N PHE A 16 19.48 16.34 -35.09
CA PHE A 16 18.13 15.98 -34.61
C PHE A 16 17.45 14.81 -35.36
N PHE A 17 18.14 14.09 -36.25
CA PHE A 17 17.56 12.96 -37.00
C PHE A 17 18.01 11.57 -36.53
N LEU A 18 18.75 11.47 -35.43
CA LEU A 18 19.08 10.18 -34.82
C LEU A 18 18.53 10.12 -33.40
N SER A 19 17.52 9.26 -33.24
CA SER A 19 16.96 8.78 -31.98
C SER A 19 15.70 9.48 -31.44
N CYS A 20 14.66 9.57 -32.28
CA CYS A 20 13.28 9.39 -31.80
C CYS A 20 12.76 8.02 -32.27
N LYS A 21 13.44 6.97 -31.82
CA LYS A 21 12.82 5.65 -31.64
C LYS A 21 12.81 5.38 -30.15
N GLN A 22 12.18 6.29 -29.41
CA GLN A 22 11.90 6.06 -28.01
C GLN A 22 10.76 5.07 -27.98
N ASN A 23 11.12 3.82 -27.68
CA ASN A 23 10.22 2.72 -27.40
C ASN A 23 9.01 3.25 -26.62
N GLN A 24 7.86 3.34 -27.28
CA GLN A 24 6.63 3.05 -26.60
C GLN A 24 6.71 1.55 -26.29
N ASP A 25 7.45 1.21 -25.24
CA ASP A 25 7.03 0.11 -24.39
C ASP A 25 5.65 0.54 -23.91
N SER A 26 4.66 0.11 -24.67
CA SER A 26 3.32 -0.10 -24.18
C SER A 26 3.48 -1.12 -23.05
N GLN A 27 3.93 -0.63 -21.88
CA GLN A 27 3.71 -1.32 -20.64
C GLN A 27 2.22 -1.54 -20.62
N ASN A 28 1.83 -2.78 -20.87
CA ASN A 28 0.56 -3.34 -20.44
C ASN A 28 0.49 -3.10 -18.92
N SER A 29 0.13 -1.88 -18.51
CA SER A 29 -0.23 -1.58 -17.16
C SER A 29 -1.52 -2.34 -16.94
N LYS A 30 -1.39 -3.53 -16.33
CA LYS A 30 -2.56 -4.21 -15.79
C LYS A 30 -3.32 -3.16 -14.95
N PRO A 31 -4.65 -3.06 -15.11
CA PRO A 31 -5.43 -2.12 -14.32
C PRO A 31 -5.16 -2.38 -12.83
N PHE A 32 -5.00 -1.31 -12.05
CA PHE A 32 -4.77 -1.41 -10.61
C PHE A 32 -6.00 -2.03 -9.95
N ASP A 33 -5.92 -3.31 -9.61
CA ASP A 33 -6.98 -4.02 -8.90
C ASP A 33 -6.81 -3.80 -7.40
N ILE A 34 -7.65 -2.91 -6.84
CA ILE A 34 -7.64 -2.57 -5.42
C ILE A 34 -7.83 -3.83 -4.55
N VAL A 35 -8.75 -4.73 -4.92
CA VAL A 35 -9.03 -5.93 -4.13
C VAL A 35 -7.82 -6.85 -4.11
N GLN A 36 -7.19 -7.06 -5.27
CA GLN A 36 -6.00 -7.89 -5.38
C GLN A 36 -4.80 -7.31 -4.59
N ASN A 37 -4.62 -5.99 -4.62
CA ASN A 37 -3.52 -5.33 -3.90
C ASN A 37 -3.73 -5.37 -2.38
N ILE A 38 -4.97 -5.16 -1.90
CA ILE A 38 -5.30 -5.35 -0.48
C ILE A 38 -5.09 -6.81 -0.06
N ASP A 39 -5.53 -7.76 -0.88
CA ASP A 39 -5.35 -9.19 -0.60
C ASP A 39 -3.87 -9.59 -0.57
N SER A 40 -3.04 -8.96 -1.39
CA SER A 40 -1.59 -9.12 -1.36
C SER A 40 -0.98 -8.61 -0.06
N VAL A 41 -1.44 -7.46 0.46
CA VAL A 41 -1.04 -6.97 1.80
C VAL A 41 -1.41 -7.99 2.88
N PHE A 42 -2.62 -8.54 2.83
CA PHE A 42 -3.07 -9.52 3.83
C PHE A 42 -2.32 -10.85 3.73
N SER A 43 -1.98 -11.29 2.52
CA SER A 43 -1.19 -12.49 2.27
C SER A 43 0.24 -12.30 2.80
N LEU A 44 0.89 -11.18 2.49
CA LEU A 44 2.21 -10.85 3.02
C LEU A 44 2.20 -10.75 4.55
N ALA A 45 1.12 -10.24 5.16
CA ALA A 45 0.99 -10.21 6.62
C ALA A 45 1.04 -11.61 7.26
N HIS A 46 0.66 -12.68 6.54
CA HIS A 46 0.77 -14.05 7.06
C HIS A 46 2.21 -14.56 7.12
N GLU A 47 3.13 -13.93 6.38
CA GLU A 47 4.56 -14.24 6.40
C GLU A 47 5.31 -13.45 7.51
N TRP A 48 4.58 -12.72 8.34
CA TRP A 48 5.16 -11.84 9.36
C TRP A 48 5.80 -12.62 10.51
N SER A 49 7.10 -12.88 10.39
CA SER A 49 7.92 -13.56 11.41
C SER A 49 8.70 -12.61 12.33
N GLU A 50 9.12 -11.45 11.83
CA GLU A 50 9.98 -10.50 12.57
C GLU A 50 9.16 -9.40 13.29
N GLU A 51 9.84 -8.43 13.91
CA GLU A 51 9.20 -7.26 14.54
C GLU A 51 8.59 -6.30 13.52
N THR A 52 9.06 -6.34 12.27
CA THR A 52 8.53 -5.51 11.19
C THR A 52 7.77 -6.36 10.18
N PRO A 53 6.63 -5.89 9.65
CA PRO A 53 5.86 -6.65 8.68
C PRO A 53 6.61 -6.72 7.36
N PRO A 54 6.54 -7.85 6.65
CA PRO A 54 7.18 -8.04 5.35
C PRO A 54 6.38 -7.38 4.22
N ILE A 55 5.73 -6.25 4.50
CA ILE A 55 4.87 -5.54 3.54
C ILE A 55 5.68 -4.40 2.91
N PRO A 56 5.95 -4.42 1.59
CA PRO A 56 6.70 -3.36 0.93
C PRO A 56 6.02 -2.00 1.08
N ASN A 57 6.78 -0.97 1.46
CA ASN A 57 6.27 0.40 1.56
C ASN A 57 5.63 0.87 0.25
N GLN A 58 6.20 0.49 -0.89
CA GLN A 58 5.67 0.82 -2.22
C GLN A 58 4.24 0.29 -2.45
N LEU A 59 3.90 -0.89 -1.93
CA LEU A 59 2.56 -1.45 -2.03
C LEU A 59 1.56 -0.63 -1.18
N LEU A 60 1.98 -0.23 0.03
CA LEU A 60 1.17 0.65 0.88
C LEU A 60 1.05 2.06 0.30
N ASP A 61 2.11 2.61 -0.29
CA ASP A 61 2.08 3.90 -1.00
C ASP A 61 1.10 3.86 -2.17
N SER A 62 1.14 2.78 -2.96
CA SER A 62 0.23 2.59 -4.10
C SER A 62 -1.23 2.47 -3.66
N LEU A 63 -1.49 1.72 -2.59
CA LEU A 63 -2.84 1.63 -2.01
C LEU A 63 -3.33 2.97 -1.45
N ALA A 64 -2.47 3.75 -0.81
CA ALA A 64 -2.83 5.07 -0.27
C ALA A 64 -3.31 6.03 -1.38
N ILE A 65 -2.77 5.92 -2.59
CA ILE A 65 -3.17 6.73 -3.75
C ILE A 65 -4.55 6.34 -4.27
N HIS A 66 -4.94 5.07 -4.17
CA HIS A 66 -6.19 4.56 -4.75
C HIS A 66 -7.34 4.45 -3.75
N LEU A 67 -7.02 4.54 -2.45
CA LEU A 67 -7.99 4.53 -1.37
C LEU A 67 -8.17 5.96 -0.83
N ASP A 68 -8.64 6.89 -1.68
CA ASP A 68 -8.73 8.34 -1.41
C ASP A 68 -9.33 8.74 -0.05
N SER A 69 -10.15 7.87 0.53
CA SER A 69 -10.84 8.12 1.80
C SER A 69 -10.36 7.26 2.98
N ILE A 70 -9.27 6.52 2.78
CA ILE A 70 -8.62 5.69 3.80
C ILE A 70 -7.19 6.18 4.00
N LYS A 71 -6.87 6.57 5.22
CA LYS A 71 -5.51 6.96 5.61
C LYS A 71 -4.77 5.75 6.15
N ILE A 72 -3.54 5.54 5.69
CA ILE A 72 -2.68 4.45 6.16
C ILE A 72 -1.69 5.03 7.18
N HIS A 73 -1.76 4.53 8.40
CA HIS A 73 -0.87 4.89 9.50
C HIS A 73 0.27 3.87 9.55
N ARG A 74 1.48 4.33 9.22
CA ARG A 74 2.67 3.48 9.11
C ARG A 74 3.42 3.33 10.42
N LEU A 75 4.12 2.20 10.50
CA LEU A 75 4.88 1.73 11.64
C LEU A 75 6.09 2.57 12.05
N LYS A 76 6.66 3.35 11.13
CA LYS A 76 8.01 3.93 11.32
C LYS A 76 8.14 4.81 12.57
N ASN A 77 7.03 5.36 13.06
CA ASN A 77 6.92 6.10 14.33
C ASN A 77 5.67 5.69 15.15
N SER A 78 5.15 4.48 14.93
CA SER A 78 3.99 3.99 15.68
C SER A 78 4.45 3.51 17.06
N PRO A 79 3.73 3.85 18.14
CA PRO A 79 3.98 3.24 19.46
C PRO A 79 3.81 1.71 19.43
N GLU A 80 3.16 1.17 18.39
CA GLU A 80 2.96 -0.26 18.17
C GLU A 80 3.65 -0.70 16.87
N PRO A 81 4.88 -1.27 16.94
CA PRO A 81 5.63 -1.74 15.76
C PRO A 81 4.99 -2.97 15.08
N ASN A 82 4.08 -3.65 15.77
CA ASN A 82 3.40 -4.87 15.32
C ASN A 82 2.00 -4.62 14.73
N THR A 83 1.72 -3.39 14.32
CA THR A 83 0.35 -2.95 13.95
C THR A 83 0.31 -2.08 12.70
N ILE A 84 -0.39 -2.49 11.65
CA ILE A 84 -0.72 -1.61 10.51
C ILE A 84 -2.15 -1.14 10.67
N THR A 85 -2.38 0.17 10.68
CA THR A 85 -3.70 0.76 10.87
C THR A 85 -4.13 1.55 9.63
N PHE A 86 -5.32 1.23 9.14
CA PHE A 86 -6.03 1.99 8.12
C PHE A 86 -7.19 2.70 8.81
N SER A 87 -7.39 3.99 8.58
CA SER A 87 -8.50 4.75 9.16
C SER A 87 -9.37 5.40 8.11
N ALA A 88 -10.68 5.47 8.36
CA ALA A 88 -11.64 6.13 7.49
C ALA A 88 -12.78 6.73 8.32
N ASP A 89 -13.49 7.71 7.78
CA ASP A 89 -14.57 8.40 8.51
C ASP A 89 -15.82 7.51 8.70
N SER A 90 -15.97 6.46 7.89
CA SER A 90 -17.11 5.53 7.90
C SER A 90 -16.68 4.07 7.76
N LYS A 91 -17.37 3.17 8.47
CA LYS A 91 -17.23 1.71 8.34
C LYS A 91 -17.35 1.23 6.88
N SER A 92 -18.25 1.83 6.10
CA SER A 92 -18.55 1.40 4.73
C SER A 92 -17.36 1.52 3.77
N GLN A 93 -16.38 2.36 4.08
CA GLN A 93 -15.16 2.51 3.28
C GLN A 93 -14.29 1.25 3.32
N PHE A 94 -14.43 0.43 4.37
CA PHE A 94 -13.73 -0.85 4.49
C PHE A 94 -14.47 -2.03 3.81
N ASN A 95 -15.59 -1.79 3.12
CA ASN A 95 -16.31 -2.86 2.39
C ASN A 95 -15.43 -3.57 1.36
N VAL A 96 -14.42 -2.90 0.80
CA VAL A 96 -13.46 -3.51 -0.14
C VAL A 96 -12.51 -4.49 0.56
N PHE A 97 -12.20 -4.26 1.84
CA PHE A 97 -11.34 -5.13 2.65
C PHE A 97 -12.06 -6.45 2.92
N GLU A 98 -13.33 -6.41 3.33
CA GLU A 98 -14.14 -7.62 3.58
C GLU A 98 -14.40 -8.48 2.34
N LYS A 99 -14.14 -7.95 1.13
CA LYS A 99 -14.31 -8.68 -0.13
C LYS A 99 -13.09 -9.52 -0.51
N THR A 100 -11.94 -9.33 0.14
CA THR A 100 -10.70 -10.01 -0.22
C THR A 100 -10.79 -11.52 0.04
N PRO A 101 -10.19 -12.36 -0.83
CA PRO A 101 -10.09 -13.80 -0.62
C PRO A 101 -9.52 -14.19 0.75
N THR A 102 -8.46 -13.51 1.20
CA THR A 102 -7.80 -13.80 2.48
C THR A 102 -8.79 -13.70 3.64
N LEU A 103 -9.50 -12.58 3.81
CA LEU A 103 -10.44 -12.43 4.94
C LEU A 103 -11.65 -13.37 4.84
N LYS A 104 -12.10 -13.70 3.62
CA LYS A 104 -13.18 -14.67 3.41
C LYS A 104 -12.80 -16.09 3.85
N GLY A 105 -11.52 -16.43 3.77
CA GLY A 105 -10.99 -17.72 4.23
C GLY A 105 -10.80 -17.81 5.75
N LEU A 106 -10.92 -16.70 6.48
CA LEU A 106 -10.68 -16.67 7.92
C LEU A 106 -11.97 -16.74 8.73
N ASN A 107 -11.85 -17.25 9.96
CA ASN A 107 -12.95 -17.25 10.92
C ASN A 107 -13.28 -15.81 11.34
N LYS A 108 -14.43 -15.32 10.89
CA LYS A 108 -15.00 -14.03 11.25
C LYS A 108 -15.75 -14.14 12.57
N VAL A 109 -15.38 -13.31 13.54
CA VAL A 109 -16.13 -13.11 14.79
C VAL A 109 -16.59 -11.66 14.83
N SER A 110 -17.89 -11.44 14.93
CA SER A 110 -18.48 -10.11 15.01
C SER A 110 -19.15 -9.90 16.36
N TYR A 111 -18.93 -8.73 16.92
CA TYR A 111 -19.57 -8.18 18.10
C TYR A 111 -20.37 -6.93 17.69
N ASP A 112 -21.11 -6.34 18.63
CA ASP A 112 -22.01 -5.21 18.33
C ASP A 112 -21.28 -4.03 17.65
N SER A 113 -20.07 -3.70 18.10
CA SER A 113 -19.31 -2.55 17.62
C SER A 113 -18.08 -2.90 16.78
N TYR A 114 -17.62 -4.15 16.78
CA TYR A 114 -16.38 -4.51 16.08
C TYR A 114 -16.41 -5.92 15.48
N THR A 115 -15.57 -6.12 14.47
CA THR A 115 -15.37 -7.41 13.81
C THR A 115 -13.90 -7.78 13.84
N VAL A 116 -13.61 -9.05 14.04
CA VAL A 116 -12.25 -9.60 14.03
C VAL A 116 -12.18 -10.86 13.18
N TRP A 117 -11.05 -11.01 12.49
CA TRP A 117 -10.64 -12.22 11.79
C TRP A 117 -9.28 -12.64 12.32
N ARG A 118 -9.12 -13.92 12.64
CA ARG A 118 -7.88 -14.42 13.24
C ARG A 118 -7.33 -15.58 12.43
N SER A 119 -6.01 -15.59 12.29
CA SER A 119 -5.23 -16.68 11.72
C SER A 119 -4.07 -17.01 12.66
N VAL A 120 -3.74 -18.29 12.77
CA VAL A 120 -2.54 -18.71 13.50
C VAL A 120 -1.38 -18.69 12.52
N ILE A 121 -0.32 -17.96 12.88
CA ILE A 121 0.91 -17.89 12.10
C ILE A 121 2.04 -18.61 12.86
N GLN A 122 3.29 -18.47 12.40
CA GLN A 122 4.44 -19.15 12.98
C GLN A 122 4.59 -18.89 14.49
N ASN A 123 5.24 -19.82 15.20
CA ASN A 123 5.50 -19.73 16.65
C ASN A 123 4.25 -19.57 17.53
N LYS A 124 3.09 -20.02 17.03
CA LYS A 124 1.78 -19.87 17.68
C LYS A 124 1.36 -18.41 17.86
N GLU A 125 1.97 -17.47 17.15
CA GLU A 125 1.49 -16.10 17.13
C GLU A 125 0.14 -16.02 16.38
N ILE A 126 -0.66 -15.02 16.74
CA ILE A 126 -1.95 -14.76 16.13
C ILE A 126 -1.81 -13.52 15.25
N LEU A 127 -2.11 -13.68 13.97
CA LEU A 127 -2.38 -12.57 13.08
C LEU A 127 -3.86 -12.21 13.20
N GLU A 128 -4.14 -11.02 13.69
CA GLU A 128 -5.49 -10.52 13.84
C GLU A 128 -5.75 -9.35 12.89
N PHE A 129 -6.82 -9.47 12.12
CA PHE A 129 -7.43 -8.38 11.37
C PHE A 129 -8.64 -7.91 12.16
N SER A 130 -8.78 -6.61 12.39
CA SER A 130 -9.86 -6.06 13.19
C SER A 130 -10.46 -4.82 12.51
N LEU A 131 -11.78 -4.67 12.58
CA LEU A 131 -12.53 -3.51 12.12
C LEU A 131 -13.36 -2.99 13.29
N GLN A 132 -13.05 -1.79 13.78
CA GLN A 132 -13.65 -1.24 14.98
C GLN A 132 -13.74 0.29 14.93
N PRO A 133 -14.63 0.91 15.72
CA PRO A 133 -14.61 2.34 15.95
C PRO A 133 -13.35 2.75 16.74
N HIS A 134 -12.86 3.95 16.49
CA HIS A 134 -11.72 4.56 17.16
C HIS A 134 -12.07 6.00 17.57
N PRO A 135 -11.74 6.45 18.80
CA PRO A 135 -12.19 7.73 19.33
C PRO A 135 -11.74 8.95 18.51
N THR A 136 -10.56 8.90 17.90
CA THR A 136 -9.99 10.02 17.11
C THR A 136 -9.86 9.73 15.62
N LEU A 137 -9.94 8.46 15.22
CA LEU A 137 -9.73 8.01 13.85
C LEU A 137 -11.04 7.53 13.20
N PHE A 138 -12.16 7.70 13.90
CA PHE A 138 -13.51 7.28 13.54
C PHE A 138 -13.65 5.77 13.37
N TRP A 139 -13.25 5.21 12.23
CA TRP A 139 -13.21 3.77 11.99
C TRP A 139 -11.82 3.32 11.61
N THR A 140 -11.36 2.22 12.20
CA THR A 140 -10.05 1.65 11.91
C THR A 140 -10.16 0.20 11.47
N PHE A 141 -9.47 -0.13 10.39
CA PHE A 141 -9.10 -1.50 10.05
C PHE A 141 -7.64 -1.72 10.44
N THR A 142 -7.38 -2.68 11.31
CA THR A 142 -6.05 -2.89 11.89
C THR A 142 -5.59 -4.32 11.64
N ILE A 143 -4.37 -4.46 11.14
CA ILE A 143 -3.64 -5.72 11.02
C ILE A 143 -2.63 -5.74 12.15
N ARG A 144 -2.74 -6.68 13.08
CA ARG A 144 -1.83 -6.77 14.22
C ARG A 144 -1.32 -8.17 14.46
N LYS A 145 -0.04 -8.27 14.81
CA LYS A 145 0.58 -9.49 15.31
C LYS A 145 0.48 -9.52 16.83
N ARG A 146 -0.04 -10.61 17.41
CA ARG A 146 -0.18 -10.80 18.85
C ARG A 146 0.42 -12.13 19.29
N SER A 147 1.02 -12.17 20.47
CA SER A 147 1.34 -13.43 21.14
C SER A 147 0.06 -14.16 21.54
N GLN A 148 0.10 -15.49 21.60
CA GLN A 148 -1.01 -16.29 22.09
C GLN A 148 -1.30 -15.94 23.57
N GLU A 149 -2.57 -15.72 23.91
CA GLU A 149 -3.06 -15.61 25.29
C GLU A 149 -3.02 -16.96 26.01
#